data_AF-A0A1F4X8P2-F1
#
_entry.id   AF-A0A1F4X8P2-F1
#
_cell.length_a   1.000
_cell.length_b   1.000
_cell.length_c   1.000
_cell.angle_alpha   90.00
_cell.angle_beta   90.00
_cell.angle_gamma   90.00
#
_symmetry.space_group_name_H-M   'P 1'
#
loop_
_entity.id
_entity.type
_entity.pdbx_description
1 polymer ?
#
loop_
_entity_poly.entity_id
_entity_poly.type
_entity_poly.pdbx_seq_one_letter_code
_entity_poly.pdbx_strand_id
1 'polypeptide(L)' 'MFTEISAELELEGKLREFVRKIQELRKESGLSVSDIVGVVYESNDQNKAIVDKYADEIKKKVSANSLIAGDTFSIKR' A
#
# COMPACT_ATOMS: atom_id res chain seq x y z
N MET A 1 -32.18 -1.28 -3.24
CA MET A 1 -30.92 -0.59 -2.85
C MET A 1 -29.80 -1.30 -3.58
N PHE A 2 -29.34 -0.76 -4.70
CA PHE A 2 -28.16 -1.26 -5.39
C PHE A 2 -27.07 -0.23 -5.11
N THR A 3 -26.13 -0.57 -4.23
CA THR A 3 -24.86 0.16 -4.15
C THR A 3 -24.13 -0.14 -5.44
N GLU A 4 -24.25 0.76 -6.41
CA GLU A 4 -23.33 0.86 -7.53
C GLU A 4 -21.95 1.09 -6.91
N ILE A 5 -21.20 0.00 -6.72
CA ILE A 5 -19.80 0.06 -6.33
C ILE A 5 -19.12 0.74 -7.50
N SER A 6 -19.04 2.07 -7.46
CA SER A 6 -18.30 2.85 -8.44
C SER A 6 -16.85 2.41 -8.38
N ALA A 7 -16.14 2.45 -9.51
CA ALA A 7 -14.74 2.02 -9.60
C ALA A 7 -13.83 2.66 -8.52
N GLU A 8 -14.23 3.81 -7.98
CA GLU A 8 -13.61 4.50 -6.85
C GLU A 8 -13.72 3.75 -5.51
N LEU A 9 -14.89 3.18 -5.18
CA LEU A 9 -15.08 2.35 -3.99
C LEU A 9 -14.25 1.05 -4.06
N GLU A 10 -14.13 0.49 -5.26
CA GLU A 10 -13.30 -0.69 -5.50
C GLU A 10 -11.80 -0.38 -5.28
N LEU A 11 -11.35 0.78 -5.78
CA LEU A 11 -9.99 1.28 -5.56
C LEU A 11 -9.71 1.59 -4.08
N GLU A 12 -10.65 2.21 -3.37
CA GLU A 12 -10.55 2.44 -1.92
C GLU A 12 -10.46 1.14 -1.13
N GLY A 13 -11.24 0.13 -1.50
CA GLY A 13 -11.19 -1.20 -0.88
C GLY A 13 -9.79 -1.81 -1.03
N LYS A 14 -9.26 -1.81 -2.25
CA LYS A 14 -7.91 -2.31 -2.55
C LYS A 14 -6.82 -1.49 -1.86
N LEU A 15 -6.96 -0.16 -1.79
CA LEU A 15 -6.06 0.71 -1.05
C LEU A 15 -5.99 0.32 0.43
N ARG A 16 -7.15 0.08 1.06
CA ARG A 16 -7.22 -0.34 2.47
C ARG A 16 -6.53 -1.67 2.69
N GLU A 17 -6.76 -2.65 1.82
CA GLU A 17 -6.07 -3.95 1.88
C GLU A 17 -4.56 -3.82 1.67
N PHE A 18 -4.14 -2.99 0.73
CA PHE A 18 -2.73 -2.72 0.42
C PHE A 18 -2.01 -2.11 1.64
N VAL A 19 -2.58 -1.05 2.23
CA VAL A 19 -2.06 -0.42 3.45
C VAL A 19 -1.99 -1.43 4.59
N ARG A 20 -3.05 -2.23 4.79
CA ARG A 20 -3.11 -3.23 5.85
C ARG A 20 -2.01 -4.29 5.68
N LYS A 21 -1.82 -4.84 4.48
CA LYS A 21 -0.73 -5.79 4.17
C LYS A 21 0.64 -5.22 4.55
N ILE A 22 0.91 -3.97 4.18
CA ILE A 22 2.18 -3.32 4.52
C ILE A 22 2.33 -3.16 6.04
N GLN A 23 1.28 -2.75 6.74
CA GLN A 23 1.34 -2.62 8.20
C GLN A 23 1.56 -3.96 8.91
N GLU A 24 0.94 -5.04 8.43
CA GLU A 24 1.18 -6.40 8.93
C GLU A 24 2.63 -6.82 8.67
N LEU A 25 3.14 -6.65 7.44
CA LEU A 25 4.53 -6.94 7.09
C LEU A 25 5.53 -6.15 7.94
N ARG A 26 5.22 -4.90 8.32
CA ARG A 26 6.07 -4.09 9.21
C ARG A 26 6.17 -4.70 10.59
N LYS A 27 5.04 -5.16 11.14
CA LYS A 27 4.98 -5.83 12.44
C LYS A 27 5.74 -7.15 12.41
N GLU A 28 5.58 -7.94 11.34
CA GLU A 28 6.31 -9.20 11.16
C GLU A 28 7.82 -8.98 11.00
N SER A 29 8.22 -7.89 10.33
CA SER A 29 9.63 -7.53 10.16
C SER A 29 10.27 -6.92 11.41
N GLY A 30 9.50 -6.70 12.49
CA GLY A 30 10.00 -6.10 13.74
C GLY A 30 10.34 -4.62 13.64
N LEU A 31 9.77 -3.91 12.65
CA LEU A 31 10.02 -2.48 12.42
C LEU A 31 9.16 -1.62 13.36
N SER A 32 9.73 -0.53 13.86
CA SER A 32 8.99 0.42 14.71
C SER A 32 8.12 1.35 13.87
N VAL A 33 6.99 1.81 14.41
CA VAL A 33 6.06 2.74 13.73
C VAL A 33 6.73 4.06 13.33
N SER A 34 7.78 4.44 14.05
CA SER A 34 8.58 5.65 13.80
C SER A 34 9.62 5.50 12.68
N ASP A 35 9.99 4.27 12.30
CA ASP A 35 10.99 4.05 11.26
C ASP A 35 10.39 4.31 9.90
N ILE A 36 11.03 5.15 9.10
CA ILE A 36 10.64 5.36 7.71
C ILE A 36 11.20 4.22 6.88
N VAL A 37 10.33 3.53 6.14
CA VAL A 37 10.72 2.34 5.36
C VAL A 37 10.43 2.53 3.87
N GLY A 38 11.18 1.83 3.03
CA GLY A 38 10.87 1.62 1.63
C GLY A 38 9.92 0.43 1.49
N VAL A 39 8.74 0.65 0.91
CA VAL A 39 7.80 -0.42 0.63
C VAL A 39 8.00 -0.87 -0.80
N VAL A 40 8.29 -2.14 -0.99
CA VAL A 40 8.26 -2.80 -2.28
C VAL A 40 6.90 -3.45 -2.45
N TYR A 41 6.23 -3.16 -3.54
CA TYR A 41 4.93 -3.74 -3.89
C TYR A 41 5.02 -4.48 -5.21
N GLU A 42 4.12 -5.45 -5.41
CA GLU A 42 4.08 -6.20 -6.66
C GLU A 42 3.69 -5.27 -7.83
N SER A 43 4.53 -5.25 -8.87
CA SER A 43 4.39 -4.40 -10.05
C SER A 43 3.30 -4.88 -11.01
N ASN A 44 2.05 -4.86 -10.55
CA ASN A 44 0.87 -5.20 -11.33
C ASN A 44 0.12 -3.91 -11.75
N ASP A 45 -0.59 -3.92 -12.88
CA ASP A 45 -1.33 -2.77 -13.42
C ASP A 45 -2.30 -2.16 -12.39
N GLN A 46 -2.97 -3.02 -11.62
CA GLN A 46 -3.88 -2.57 -10.57
C GLN A 46 -3.16 -1.88 -9.41
N ASN A 47 -2.06 -2.47 -8.92
CA ASN A 47 -1.28 -1.88 -7.83
C ASN A 47 -0.60 -0.59 -8.26
N LYS A 48 -0.08 -0.54 -9.49
CA LYS A 48 0.46 0.68 -10.07
C LYS A 48 -0.59 1.78 -10.10
N ALA A 49 -1.82 1.50 -10.56
CA ALA A 49 -2.87 2.51 -10.60
C ALA A 49 -3.24 3.03 -9.19
N ILE A 50 -3.30 2.14 -8.19
CA ILE A 50 -3.60 2.53 -6.80
C ILE A 50 -2.42 3.31 -6.20
N VAL A 51 -1.20 2.83 -6.37
CA VAL A 51 0.00 3.52 -5.90
C VAL A 51 0.15 4.87 -6.58
N ASP A 52 -0.11 4.98 -7.88
CA ASP A 52 0.00 6.26 -8.59
C ASP A 52 -1.09 7.25 -8.15
N LYS A 53 -2.33 6.79 -7.95
CA LYS A 53 -3.43 7.64 -7.44
C LYS A 53 -3.33 7.98 -5.95
N TYR A 54 -2.87 7.04 -5.13
CA TYR A 54 -2.93 7.11 -3.66
C TYR A 54 -1.55 7.00 -3.01
N ALA A 55 -0.45 7.21 -3.74
CA ALA A 55 0.92 7.13 -3.22
C ALA A 55 1.09 7.94 -1.94
N ASP A 56 0.64 9.19 -1.94
CA ASP A 56 0.74 10.08 -0.80
C ASP A 56 -0.04 9.58 0.42
N GLU A 57 -1.24 9.04 0.20
CA GLU A 57 -2.05 8.44 1.25
C GLU A 57 -1.40 7.18 1.83
N ILE A 58 -0.91 6.29 0.95
CA ILE A 58 -0.21 5.08 1.36
C ILE A 58 1.01 5.45 2.18
N LYS A 59 1.87 6.33 1.66
CA LYS A 59 3.09 6.78 2.33
C LYS A 59 2.81 7.37 3.71
N LYS A 60 1.77 8.21 3.84
CA LYS A 60 1.35 8.74 5.15
C LYS A 60 0.82 7.66 6.08
N LYS A 61 -0.04 6.77 5.60
CA LYS A 61 -0.67 5.71 6.41
C LYS A 61 0.32 4.62 6.85
N VAL A 62 1.35 4.37 6.05
CA VAL A 62 2.35 3.32 6.29
C VAL A 62 3.74 3.89 6.57
N SER A 63 3.85 5.16 6.94
CA SER A 63 5.11 5.90 7.17
C SER A 63 6.25 5.48 6.22
N ALA A 64 5.97 5.42 4.92
CA ALA A 64 6.94 4.99 3.91
C ALA A 64 7.47 6.20 3.13
N ASN A 65 8.78 6.28 2.86
CA ASN A 65 9.30 7.36 2.02
C ASN A 65 9.09 7.08 0.51
N SER A 66 9.19 5.81 0.13
CA SER A 66 9.20 5.38 -1.26
C SER A 66 8.40 4.10 -1.44
N LEU A 67 7.68 4.05 -2.56
CA LEU A 67 6.98 2.88 -3.04
C LEU A 67 7.75 2.40 -4.27
N ILE A 68 8.30 1.20 -4.19
CA ILE A 68 9.13 0.60 -5.23
C ILE A 68 8.31 -0.53 -5.86
N ALA A 69 8.15 -0.51 -7.18
CA ALA A 69 7.55 -1.61 -7.90
C ALA A 69 8.57 -2.76 -8.01
N GLY A 70 8.22 -3.95 -7.53
CA GLY A 70 9.05 -5.16 -7.57
C GLY A 70 8.20 -6.42 -7.80
N ASP A 71 8.77 -7.60 -7.56
CA ASP A 71 8.10 -8.89 -7.80
C ASP A 71 7.14 -9.30 -6.67
N THR A 72 7.34 -8.83 -5.45
CA THR A 72 6.50 -9.18 -4.30
C THR A 72 6.48 -8.08 -3.24
N PHE A 73 5.48 -8.14 -2.35
CA PHE A 73 5.39 -7.25 -1.19
C PHE A 73 6.53 -7.52 -0.21
N SER A 74 7.42 -6.55 -0.06
CA SER A 74 8.53 -6.62 0.89
C SER A 74 8.87 -5.25 1.44
N ILE A 75 9.42 -5.18 2.64
CA ILE A 75 9.78 -3.92 3.28
C ILE A 75 11.29 -3.85 3.41
N LYS A 76 11.86 -2.71 3.04
CA LYS A 76 13.28 -2.38 3.20
C LYS A 76 13.42 -1.20 4.15
N ARG A 77 14.43 -1.23 5.00
CA ARG A 77 14.87 -0.07 5.78
C ARG A 77 15.61 0.92 4.90
#